data_AF-A0A0B8QEJ2-F1
#
_entry.id   AF-A0A0B8QEJ2-F1
#
_cell.length_a   1.000
_cell.length_b   1.000
_cell.length_c   1.000
_cell.angle_alpha   90.00
_cell.angle_beta   90.00
_cell.angle_gamma   90.00
#
_symmetry.space_group_name_H-M   'P 1'
#
loop_
_entity.id
_entity.type
_entity.pdbx_description
1 polymer ?
#
loop_
_entity_poly.entity_id
_entity_poly.type
_entity_poly.pdbx_seq_one_letter_code
_entity_poly.pdbx_strand_id
1 'polypeptide(L)'
;MSEVIEQWYEHLAVGLFNIQYCLDPEVILLGGAISSRPDLVCRLNGYIDDLMRQQPACKIRPQIKVCSAGNDANLIGALYHFLSRHPAVSI
;
A
#
# COMPACT_ATOMS: atom_id res chain seq x y z
N MET A 1 -0.73 20.32 14.40
CA MET A 1 0.15 19.15 14.17
C MET A 1 -0.67 17.90 13.90
N SER A 2 -1.65 17.55 14.76
CA SER A 2 -2.57 16.43 14.53
C SER A 2 -3.34 16.57 13.22
N GLU A 3 -3.92 17.72 12.93
CA GLU A 3 -4.72 17.96 11.71
C GLU A 3 -4.00 17.63 10.40
N VAL A 4 -2.70 17.94 10.29
CA VAL A 4 -1.90 17.62 9.10
C VAL A 4 -1.72 16.11 8.95
N ILE A 5 -1.59 15.38 10.05
CA ILE A 5 -1.49 13.92 10.04
C ILE A 5 -2.82 13.31 9.61
N GLU A 6 -3.94 13.81 10.13
CA GLU A 6 -5.28 13.35 9.73
C GLU A 6 -5.51 13.57 8.23
N GLN A 7 -5.21 14.77 7.71
CA GLN A 7 -5.31 15.07 6.27
C GLN A 7 -4.41 14.18 5.43
N TRP A 8 -3.20 13.86 5.91
CA TRP A 8 -2.31 12.93 5.21
C TRP A 8 -2.92 11.53 5.08
N TYR A 9 -3.50 11.00 6.16
CA TYR A 9 -4.19 9.70 6.11
C TYR A 9 -5.40 9.72 5.17
N GLU A 10 -6.20 10.78 5.20
CA GLU A 10 -7.35 10.96 4.33
C GLU A 10 -6.93 10.96 2.84
N HIS A 11 -5.95 11.79 2.47
CA HIS A 11 -5.45 11.84 1.11
C HIS A 11 -4.83 10.51 0.66
N LEU A 12 -4.11 9.82 1.54
CA LEU A 12 -3.54 8.52 1.23
C LEU A 12 -4.64 7.47 1.01
N ALA A 13 -5.70 7.47 1.83
CA ALA A 13 -6.86 6.59 1.66
C ALA A 13 -7.58 6.84 0.33
N VAL A 14 -7.78 8.10 -0.08
CA VAL A 14 -8.33 8.46 -1.40
C VAL A 14 -7.44 7.93 -2.52
N GLY A 15 -6.11 8.07 -2.41
CA GLY A 15 -5.17 7.53 -3.38
C GLY A 15 -5.25 6.01 -3.51
N LEU A 16 -5.32 5.29 -2.39
CA LEU A 16 -5.43 3.82 -2.35
C LEU A 16 -6.76 3.34 -2.93
N PHE A 17 -7.85 4.03 -2.62
CA PHE A 17 -9.16 3.78 -3.22
C PHE A 17 -9.11 3.96 -4.74
N ASN A 18 -8.53 5.06 -5.23
CA ASN A 18 -8.40 5.30 -6.66
C ASN A 18 -7.55 4.22 -7.35
N ILE A 19 -6.43 3.81 -6.74
CA ILE A 19 -5.60 2.72 -7.28
C ILE A 19 -6.42 1.43 -7.42
N GLN A 20 -7.25 1.09 -6.43
CA GLN A 20 -8.13 -0.08 -6.53
C GLN A 20 -9.07 0.01 -7.73
N TYR A 21 -9.75 1.14 -7.89
CA TYR A 21 -10.74 1.31 -8.95
C TYR A 21 -10.14 1.50 -10.35
N CYS A 22 -8.87 1.91 -10.43
CA CYS A 22 -8.16 2.06 -11.71
C CYS A 22 -7.49 0.78 -12.18
N LEU A 23 -6.92 -0.02 -11.27
CA LEU A 23 -6.04 -1.15 -11.62
C LEU A 23 -6.56 -2.51 -11.16
N ASP A 24 -7.55 -2.54 -10.27
CA ASP A 24 -8.10 -3.74 -9.63
C ASP A 24 -7.06 -4.75 -9.10
N PRO A 25 -6.05 -4.30 -8.32
CA PRO A 25 -5.07 -5.19 -7.74
C PRO A 25 -5.72 -6.08 -6.66
N GLU A 26 -5.22 -7.31 -6.52
CA GLU A 26 -5.61 -8.19 -5.41
C GLU A 26 -5.13 -7.67 -4.05
N VAL A 27 -3.97 -6.99 -4.03
CA VAL A 27 -3.40 -6.39 -2.82
C VAL A 27 -2.54 -5.17 -3.15
N ILE A 28 -2.60 -4.16 -2.28
CA ILE A 28 -1.73 -2.99 -2.31
C ILE A 28 -0.74 -3.11 -1.15
N LEU A 29 0.55 -3.21 -1.48
CA LEU A 29 1.63 -3.29 -0.50
C LEU A 29 2.19 -1.89 -0.19
N LEU A 30 2.14 -1.50 1.07
CA LEU A 30 2.76 -0.27 1.58
C LEU A 30 4.18 -0.57 2.04
N GLY A 31 5.14 0.16 1.47
CA GLY A 31 6.54 0.12 1.87
C GLY A 31 7.05 1.47 2.36
N GLY A 32 8.38 1.56 2.51
CA GLY A 32 9.06 2.75 3.00
C GLY A 32 9.02 2.89 4.53
N ALA A 33 9.79 3.82 5.08
CA ALA A 33 9.96 3.96 6.54
C ALA A 33 8.64 4.13 7.31
N ILE A 34 7.64 4.77 6.69
CA ILE A 34 6.32 4.98 7.29
C ILE A 34 5.56 3.68 7.55
N SER A 35 5.82 2.62 6.77
CA SER A 35 5.14 1.33 6.92
C SER A 35 5.58 0.54 8.16
N SER A 36 6.63 0.99 8.85
CA SER A 36 7.04 0.45 10.16
C SER A 36 6.08 0.82 11.30
N ARG A 37 5.21 1.81 11.07
CA ARG A 37 4.24 2.26 12.07
C ARG A 37 3.14 1.21 12.27
N PRO A 38 2.92 0.73 13.51
CA PRO A 38 1.95 -0.33 13.78
C PRO A 38 0.50 0.11 13.59
N ASP A 39 0.21 1.41 13.70
CA ASP A 39 -1.12 1.98 13.57
C ASP A 39 -1.53 2.29 12.11
N LEU A 40 -0.58 2.32 11.17
CA LEU A 40 -0.78 2.80 9.79
C LEU A 40 -1.95 2.12 9.09
N VAL A 41 -1.95 0.78 9.07
CA VAL A 41 -2.97 -0.01 8.34
C VAL A 41 -4.33 0.11 9.02
N CYS A 42 -4.38 0.11 10.35
CA CYS A 42 -5.62 0.28 11.10
C CYS A 42 -6.25 1.64 10.79
N ARG A 43 -5.43 2.70 10.84
CA ARG A 43 -5.86 4.06 10.53
C ARG A 43 -6.35 4.21 9.09
N LEU A 44 -5.60 3.74 8.11
CA LEU A 44 -5.99 3.81 6.70
C LEU A 44 -7.29 3.05 6.42
N ASN A 45 -7.48 1.89 7.04
CA ASN A 45 -8.74 1.15 6.93
C ASN A 45 -9.93 1.97 7.41
N GLY A 46 -9.80 2.72 8.52
CA GLY A 46 -10.86 3.60 9.02
C GLY A 46 -11.29 4.64 7.99
N TYR A 47 -10.34 5.34 7.36
CA TYR A 47 -10.68 6.32 6.31
C TYR A 47 -11.26 5.67 5.05
N ILE A 48 -10.79 4.47 4.68
CA ILE A 48 -11.36 3.72 3.55
C ILE A 48 -12.79 3.29 3.84
N ASP A 49 -13.08 2.85 5.07
CA ASP A 49 -14.44 2.57 5.52
C ASP A 49 -15.34 3.80 5.39
N ASP A 50 -14.85 4.97 5.77
CA ASP A 50 -15.59 6.23 5.64
C ASP A 50 -15.84 6.58 4.15
N LEU A 51 -14.83 6.44 3.28
CA LEU A 51 -14.98 6.66 1.83
C LEU A 51 -15.99 5.70 1.20
N MET A 52 -15.94 4.42 1.55
CA MET A 52 -16.90 3.42 1.06
C MET A 52 -18.32 3.72 1.53
N ARG A 53 -18.49 4.22 2.75
CA ARG A 53 -19.81 4.66 3.26
C ARG A 53 -20.35 5.88 2.51
N GLN A 54 -19.48 6.81 2.12
CA GLN A 54 -19.85 7.99 1.34
C GLN A 54 -20.17 7.67 -0.12
N GLN A 55 -19.57 6.60 -0.67
CA GLN A 55 -19.74 6.19 -2.07
C GLN A 55 -20.34 4.78 -2.19
N PRO A 56 -21.66 4.60 -1.96
CA PRO A 56 -22.30 3.28 -1.92
C PRO A 56 -22.30 2.52 -3.26
N ALA A 57 -22.05 3.22 -4.38
CA ALA A 57 -21.84 2.57 -5.68
C ALA A 57 -20.54 1.75 -5.74
N CYS A 58 -19.56 2.08 -4.89
CA CYS A 58 -18.25 1.47 -4.83
C CYS A 58 -18.25 0.28 -3.86
N LYS A 59 -18.29 -0.94 -4.41
CA LYS A 59 -18.38 -2.20 -3.64
C LYS A 59 -17.04 -2.90 -3.37
N ILE A 60 -15.98 -2.51 -4.06
CA ILE A 60 -14.67 -3.17 -3.99
C ILE A 60 -13.85 -2.45 -2.94
N ARG A 61 -13.45 -3.18 -1.90
CA ARG A 61 -12.59 -2.65 -0.84
C ARG A 61 -11.12 -2.89 -1.20
N PRO A 62 -10.26 -1.86 -1.17
CA PRO A 62 -8.82 -2.04 -1.29
C PRO A 62 -8.27 -2.95 -0.17
N GLN A 63 -7.53 -4.00 -0.55
CA GLN A 63 -6.79 -4.80 0.42
C GLN A 63 -5.38 -4.24 0.60
N ILE A 64 -5.06 -3.80 1.81
CA ILE A 64 -3.79 -3.13 2.11
C ILE A 64 -2.96 -3.95 3.08
N LYS A 65 -1.68 -4.14 2.77
CA LYS A 65 -0.72 -4.83 3.64
C LYS A 65 0.59 -4.05 3.73
N VAL A 66 1.36 -4.29 4.79
CA VAL A 66 2.72 -3.78 4.91
C VAL A 66 3.69 -4.76 4.24
N CYS A 67 4.66 -4.23 3.50
CA CYS A 67 5.74 -5.02 2.92
C CYS A 67 6.61 -5.66 4.02
N SER A 68 6.72 -6.98 4.03
CA SER A 68 7.54 -7.73 5.00
C SER A 68 9.03 -7.53 4.84
N ALA A 69 9.49 -7.20 3.62
CA ALA A 69 10.89 -6.91 3.32
C ALA A 69 11.38 -5.57 3.92
N GLY A 70 10.45 -4.71 4.38
CA GLY A 70 10.79 -3.46 5.04
C GLY A 70 11.78 -2.60 4.24
N ASN A 71 12.87 -2.20 4.91
CA ASN A 71 13.89 -1.34 4.32
C ASN A 71 14.75 -2.06 3.26
N ASP A 72 14.76 -3.39 3.25
CA ASP A 72 15.56 -4.19 2.32
C ASP A 72 14.79 -4.56 1.05
N ALA A 73 13.54 -4.09 0.91
CA ALA A 73 12.70 -4.36 -0.25
C ALA A 73 13.36 -3.94 -1.57
N ASN A 74 14.13 -2.83 -1.57
CA ASN A 74 14.86 -2.36 -2.74
C ASN A 74 16.02 -3.30 -3.13
N LEU A 75 16.78 -3.82 -2.15
CA LEU A 75 17.90 -4.72 -2.36
C LEU A 75 17.43 -6.08 -2.86
N ILE A 76 16.40 -6.64 -2.21
CA ILE A 76 15.78 -7.90 -2.62
C ILE A 76 15.20 -7.76 -4.03
N GLY A 77 14.53 -6.66 -4.33
CA GLY A 77 14.00 -6.36 -5.66
C GLY A 77 15.10 -6.24 -6.73
N ALA A 78 16.21 -5.58 -6.41
CA ALA A 78 17.34 -5.43 -7.33
C ALA A 78 18.01 -6.78 -7.64
N LEU A 79 18.20 -7.62 -6.61
CA LEU A 79 18.74 -8.96 -6.78
C LEU A 79 17.81 -9.83 -7.64
N TYR A 80 16.51 -9.86 -7.31
CA TYR A 80 15.52 -10.60 -8.08
C TYR A 80 15.47 -10.14 -9.54
N HIS A 81 15.53 -8.83 -9.77
CA HIS A 81 15.58 -8.27 -11.12
C HIS A 81 16.82 -8.73 -11.89
N PHE A 82 17.99 -8.74 -11.25
CA PHE A 82 19.23 -9.20 -11.86
C PHE A 82 19.16 -10.68 -12.25
N LEU A 83 18.73 -11.55 -11.32
CA LEU A 83 18.61 -12.99 -11.53
C LEU A 83 17.58 -13.31 -12.63
N SER A 84 16.43 -12.63 -12.62
CA SER A 84 15.38 -12.81 -13.62
C SER A 84 15.84 -12.46 -15.05
N ARG A 85 16.82 -11.57 -15.18
CA ARG A 85 17.40 -11.17 -16.48
C ARG A 85 18.64 -11.97 -16.88
N HIS A 86 19.24 -12.72 -15.95
CA HIS A 86 20.45 -13.52 -16.20
C HIS A 86 20.25 -14.96 -15.70
N PRO A 87 19.40 -15.78 -16.36
CA PRO A 87 19.05 -17.11 -15.88
C PRO A 87 20.24 -18.05 -15.70
N ALA A 88 21.31 -17.88 -16.50
CA ALA A 88 22.54 -18.66 -16.44
C ALA A 88 23.38 -18.44 -15.16
N VAL A 89 23.04 -17.44 -14.35
CA VAL A 89 23.69 -17.11 -13.07
C VAL A 89 22.80 -17.49 -11.87
N SER A 90 21.65 -18.13 -12.12
CA SER A 90 20.74 -18.58 -11.06
C SER A 90 21.37 -19.75 -10.30
N ILE A 91 21.51 -19.58 -8.98
CA ILE A 91 22.03 -20.59 -8.04
C ILE A 91 21.02 -21.72 -7.87
#